data_AF-A0A7C4YN25-F1
#
_entry.id   AF-A0A7C4YN25-F1
#
_cell.length_a   1.000
_cell.length_b   1.000
_cell.length_c   1.000
_cell.angle_alpha   90.00
_cell.angle_beta   90.00
_cell.angle_gamma   90.00
#
_symmetry.space_group_name_H-M   'P 1'
#
loop_
_entity.id
_entity.type
_entity.pdbx_description
1 polymer ?
#
loop_
_entity_poly.entity_id
_entity_poly.type
_entity_poly.pdbx_seq_one_letter_code
_entity_poly.pdbx_strand_id
1 'polypeptide(L)'
;MVGFIEGILHIFEIVLGYLANTVSFIRIAAFALNHFGFFMTIFAISDMLKKAGLTPLSYLSIFLGNIFVICLEGLVVLIQSLRLNYYEFFSRFFETGKHVYQPVKLKFYQRIDEYLT
;
A
#
# COMPACT_ATOMS: atom_id res chain seq x y z
N MET A 1 -39.51 10.47 -20.33
CA MET A 1 -38.86 11.28 -19.26
C MET A 1 -37.89 10.44 -18.43
N VAL A 2 -38.29 9.24 -17.99
CA VAL A 2 -37.45 8.33 -17.17
C VAL A 2 -36.17 7.87 -17.86
N GLY A 3 -36.22 7.46 -19.13
CA GLY A 3 -35.03 6.96 -19.86
C GLY A 3 -33.92 8.00 -20.09
N PHE A 4 -34.24 9.30 -20.08
CA PHE A 4 -33.22 10.35 -20.20
C PHE A 4 -32.44 10.54 -18.88
N ILE A 5 -33.14 10.36 -17.76
CA ILE A 5 -32.55 10.41 -16.40
C ILE A 5 -31.71 9.16 -16.15
N GLU A 6 -32.19 7.98 -16.54
CA GLU A 6 -31.40 6.72 -16.45
C GLU A 6 -30.14 6.79 -17.31
N GLY A 7 -30.24 7.31 -18.55
CA GLY A 7 -29.07 7.47 -19.41
C GLY A 7 -27.99 8.39 -18.81
N ILE A 8 -28.41 9.52 -18.23
CA ILE A 8 -27.48 10.45 -17.55
C ILE A 8 -26.87 9.82 -16.30
N LEU A 9 -27.67 9.14 -15.47
CA LEU A 9 -27.16 8.47 -14.27
C LEU A 9 -26.17 7.35 -14.61
N HIS A 10 -26.44 6.56 -15.64
CA HIS A 10 -25.56 5.48 -16.07
C HIS A 10 -24.19 6.01 -16.54
N ILE A 11 -24.17 7.11 -17.31
CA ILE A 11 -22.92 7.77 -17.69
C ILE A 11 -22.19 8.32 -16.46
N PHE A 12 -22.92 8.91 -15.51
CA PHE A 12 -22.35 9.43 -14.27
C PHE A 12 -21.74 8.33 -13.41
N GLU A 13 -22.40 7.18 -13.31
CA GLU A 13 -21.93 6.00 -12.57
C GLU A 13 -20.65 5.43 -13.18
N ILE A 14 -20.56 5.40 -14.52
CA ILE A 14 -19.34 5.01 -15.24
C ILE A 14 -18.20 5.99 -14.91
N VAL A 15 -18.43 7.31 -15.04
CA VAL A 15 -17.42 8.33 -14.76
C VAL A 15 -16.95 8.30 -13.31
N LEU A 16 -17.89 8.19 -12.36
CA LEU A 16 -17.57 8.06 -10.93
C LEU A 16 -16.81 6.77 -10.64
N GLY A 17 -17.14 5.66 -11.31
CA GLY A 17 -16.38 4.41 -11.20
C GLY A 17 -14.94 4.54 -11.67
N TYR A 18 -14.71 5.24 -12.78
CA TYR A 18 -13.36 5.57 -13.26
C TYR A 18 -12.62 6.53 -12.33
N LEU A 19 -13.28 7.59 -11.87
CA LEU A 19 -12.69 8.55 -10.93
C LEU A 19 -12.34 7.89 -9.60
N ALA A 20 -13.21 7.04 -9.05
CA ALA A 20 -12.93 6.29 -7.83
C ALA A 20 -11.64 5.46 -7.97
N ASN A 21 -11.46 4.81 -9.13
CA ASN A 21 -10.26 4.03 -9.42
C ASN A 21 -9.00 4.91 -9.55
N THR A 22 -9.08 6.09 -10.15
CA THR A 22 -7.94 7.03 -10.22
C THR A 22 -7.62 7.67 -8.86
N VAL A 23 -8.65 8.05 -8.09
CA VAL A 23 -8.51 8.60 -6.72
C VAL A 23 -7.87 7.59 -5.79
N SER A 24 -8.03 6.30 -6.05
CA SER A 24 -7.30 5.27 -5.32
C SER A 24 -5.78 5.45 -5.45
N PHE A 25 -5.27 5.63 -6.67
CA PHE A 25 -3.83 5.81 -6.92
C PHE A 25 -3.25 7.14 -6.39
N ILE A 26 -4.07 8.19 -6.24
CA ILE A 26 -3.60 9.48 -5.70
C ILE A 26 -3.00 9.35 -4.30
N ARG A 27 -3.35 8.29 -3.58
CA ARG A 27 -2.85 8.03 -2.23
C ARG A 27 -1.34 7.85 -2.20
N ILE A 28 -0.75 7.29 -3.26
CA ILE A 28 0.71 7.16 -3.40
C ILE A 28 1.36 8.55 -3.47
N ALA A 29 0.75 9.50 -4.19
CA ALA A 29 1.22 10.88 -4.26
C ALA A 29 1.08 11.59 -2.91
N ALA A 30 -0.01 11.34 -2.17
CA ALA A 30 -0.20 11.89 -0.83
C ALA A 30 0.89 11.41 0.16
N PHE A 31 1.31 10.14 0.09
CA PHE A 31 2.43 9.65 0.91
C PHE A 31 3.77 10.29 0.53
N ALA A 32 4.02 10.51 -0.76
CA ALA A 32 5.24 11.21 -1.20
C ALA A 32 5.29 12.66 -0.70
N LEU A 33 4.16 13.37 -0.69
CA LEU A 33 4.06 14.73 -0.14
C LEU A 33 4.29 14.75 1.37
N ASN A 34 3.71 13.79 2.09
CA ASN A 34 3.88 13.68 3.54
C ASN A 34 5.34 13.40 3.92
N HIS A 35 6.02 12.57 3.15
CA HIS A 35 7.44 12.27 3.30
C HIS A 35 8.30 13.53 3.19
N PHE A 36 8.05 14.33 2.15
CA PHE A 36 8.70 15.62 1.97
C PHE A 36 8.40 16.60 3.11
N GLY A 37 7.15 16.64 3.57
CA GLY A 37 6.71 17.50 4.68
C GLY A 37 7.42 17.19 6.00
N PHE A 38 7.58 15.91 6.34
CA PHE A 38 8.30 15.52 7.55
C PHE A 38 9.80 15.81 7.46
N PHE A 39 10.41 15.60 6.30
CA PHE A 39 11.81 16.01 6.08
C PHE A 39 12.00 17.51 6.31
N MET A 40 11.17 18.35 5.71
CA MET A 40 11.23 19.81 5.93
C MET A 40 11.04 20.18 7.41
N THR A 41 10.13 19.50 8.11
CA THR A 41 9.86 19.76 9.52
C THR A 41 11.08 19.41 10.40
N ILE A 42 11.74 18.27 10.16
CA ILE A 42 12.95 17.88 10.91
C ILE A 42 14.09 18.89 10.68
N PHE A 43 14.31 19.30 9.44
CA PHE A 43 15.34 20.29 9.13
C PHE A 43 15.03 21.66 9.76
N ALA A 44 13.76 22.08 9.77
CA ALA A 44 13.34 23.32 10.43
C ALA A 44 13.58 23.27 11.94
N ILE A 45 13.20 22.17 12.62
CA ILE A 45 13.44 21.97 14.05
C ILE A 45 14.95 21.96 14.35
N SER A 46 15.75 21.29 13.52
CA SER A 46 17.20 21.27 13.68
C SER A 46 17.84 22.65 13.53
N ASP A 47 17.39 23.47 12.58
CA ASP A 47 17.93 24.83 12.39
C ASP A 47 17.59 25.75 13.58
N MET A 48 16.38 25.61 14.14
CA MET A 48 15.98 26.32 15.36
C MET A 48 16.84 25.91 16.57
N LEU A 49 17.13 24.61 16.74
CA LEU A 49 18.00 24.10 17.81
C LEU A 49 19.46 24.57 17.65
N LYS A 50 19.95 24.64 16.41
CA LYS A 50 21.29 25.14 16.11
C LYS A 50 21.44 26.63 16.46
N LYS A 51 20.42 27.45 16.12
CA LYS A 51 20.38 28.89 16.47
C LYS A 51 20.33 29.14 17.99
N ALA A 52 19.77 28.20 18.77
CA ALA A 52 19.75 28.26 20.22
C ALA A 52 21.07 27.84 20.90
N GLY A 53 22.13 27.52 20.15
CA GLY A 53 23.44 27.15 20.68
C GLY A 53 23.56 25.68 21.14
N LEU A 54 22.53 24.86 20.93
CA LEU A 54 22.50 23.44 21.29
C LEU A 54 22.96 22.57 20.12
N THR A 55 24.22 22.72 19.71
CA THR A 55 24.82 21.99 18.59
C THR A 55 24.77 20.45 18.72
N PRO A 56 24.98 19.82 19.90
CA PRO A 56 24.84 18.37 20.02
C PRO A 56 23.40 17.89 19.84
N LEU A 57 22.43 18.69 20.30
CA LEU A 57 21.01 18.35 20.25
C LEU A 57 20.45 18.47 18.82
N SER A 58 21.01 19.36 18.00
CA SER A 58 20.69 19.48 16.58
C SER A 58 21.04 18.20 15.80
N TYR A 59 22.24 17.65 15.99
CA TYR A 59 22.64 16.39 15.33
C TYR A 59 21.79 15.20 15.81
N LEU A 60 21.47 15.15 17.11
CA LEU A 60 20.58 14.13 17.66
C LEU A 60 19.17 14.23 17.06
N SER A 61 18.64 15.44 16.87
CA SER A 61 17.32 15.68 16.29
C SER A 61 17.23 15.20 14.84
N ILE A 62 18.27 15.44 14.03
CA ILE A 62 18.32 14.94 12.64
C ILE A 62 18.37 13.41 12.64
N PHE A 63 19.24 12.79 13.45
CA PHE A 63 19.38 11.34 13.48
C PHE A 63 18.09 10.64 13.95
N LEU A 64 17.55 11.09 15.09
CA LEU A 64 16.35 10.53 15.68
C LEU A 64 15.11 10.79 14.80
N GLY A 65 15.01 11.98 14.22
CA GLY A 65 13.93 12.37 13.32
C GLY A 65 13.88 11.49 12.06
N ASN A 66 15.03 11.22 11.44
CA ASN A 66 15.09 10.36 10.25
C ASN A 66 14.61 8.94 10.53
N ILE A 67 15.08 8.32 11.62
CA ILE A 67 14.64 6.98 12.03
C ILE A 67 13.15 6.96 12.35
N PHE A 68 12.66 7.99 13.05
CA PHE A 68 11.25 8.11 13.41
C PHE A 68 10.34 8.21 12.18
N VAL A 69 10.69 9.06 11.21
CA VAL A 69 9.93 9.24 9.97
C VAL A 69 9.95 7.97 9.13
N ILE A 70 11.11 7.32 8.94
CA ILE A 70 11.20 6.06 8.18
C ILE A 70 10.31 4.98 8.83
N CYS A 71 10.33 4.86 10.15
CA CYS A 71 9.53 3.86 10.86
C CYS A 71 8.02 4.13 10.73
N LEU A 72 7.58 5.36 11.02
CA LEU A 72 6.18 5.73 10.97
C LEU A 72 5.61 5.73 9.55
N GLU A 73 6.28 6.39 8.62
CA GLU A 73 5.81 6.46 7.24
C GLU A 73 5.91 5.12 6.54
N GLY A 74 6.99 4.36 6.78
CA GLY A 74 7.15 3.01 6.26
C GLY A 74 6.00 2.10 6.70
N LEU A 75 5.59 2.16 7.97
CA LEU A 75 4.45 1.40 8.46
C LEU A 75 3.12 1.84 7.83
N VAL A 76 2.87 3.16 7.80
CA VAL A 76 1.59 3.71 7.29
C VAL A 76 1.45 3.49 5.79
N VAL A 77 2.49 3.76 5.00
CA VAL A 77 2.48 3.59 3.54
C VAL A 77 2.32 2.11 3.16
N LEU A 78 2.92 1.20 3.93
CA LEU A 78 2.79 -0.24 3.70
C LEU A 78 1.33 -0.69 3.85
N ILE A 79 0.66 -0.32 4.94
CA ILE A 79 -0.74 -0.67 5.19
C ILE A 79 -1.64 -0.10 4.08
N GLN A 80 -1.36 1.13 3.66
CA GLN A 80 -2.20 1.85 2.71
C GLN A 80 -2.02 1.38 1.27
N SER A 81 -0.80 1.00 0.89
CA SER A 81 -0.49 0.37 -0.39
C SER A 81 -1.05 -1.05 -0.45
N LEU A 82 -0.96 -1.82 0.63
CA LEU A 82 -1.58 -3.15 0.74
C LEU A 82 -3.10 -3.08 0.52
N ARG A 83 -3.75 -2.05 1.07
CA ARG A 83 -5.18 -1.81 0.84
C ARG A 83 -5.49 -1.59 -0.64
N LEU A 84 -4.70 -0.79 -1.35
CA LEU A 84 -4.92 -0.57 -2.80
C LEU A 84 -4.71 -1.86 -3.60
N ASN A 85 -3.59 -2.53 -3.35
CA ASN A 85 -3.16 -3.69 -4.12
C ASN A 85 -4.12 -4.87 -3.92
N TYR A 86 -4.51 -5.15 -2.68
CA TYR A 86 -5.35 -6.30 -2.36
C TYR A 86 -6.82 -6.10 -2.77
N TYR A 87 -7.37 -4.89 -2.64
CA TYR A 87 -8.79 -4.65 -2.93
C TYR A 87 -9.07 -4.28 -4.38
N GLU A 88 -8.15 -3.63 -5.08
CA GLU A 88 -8.45 -3.08 -6.42
C GLU A 88 -7.64 -3.76 -7.53
N PHE A 89 -6.39 -4.14 -7.23
CA PHE A 89 -5.55 -4.85 -8.20
C PHE A 89 -5.83 -6.36 -8.19
N PHE A 90 -5.80 -7.01 -7.01
CA PHE A 90 -6.09 -8.44 -6.91
C PHE A 90 -7.57 -8.78 -7.16
N SER A 91 -8.55 -7.94 -6.81
CA SER A 91 -9.96 -8.27 -7.08
C SER A 91 -10.36 -8.18 -8.56
N ARG A 92 -9.71 -7.29 -9.34
CA ARG A 92 -10.01 -7.10 -10.76
C ARG A 92 -9.21 -8.02 -11.68
N PHE A 93 -7.99 -8.41 -11.30
CA PHE A 93 -7.10 -9.21 -12.16
C PHE A 93 -6.91 -10.65 -11.68
N PHE A 94 -7.31 -10.98 -10.45
CA PHE A 94 -7.24 -12.33 -9.91
C PHE A 94 -8.64 -12.96 -9.94
N GLU A 95 -8.96 -13.62 -11.05
CA GLU A 95 -10.06 -14.57 -11.04
C GLU A 95 -9.69 -15.71 -10.08
N THR A 96 -10.59 -16.08 -9.17
CA THR A 96 -10.40 -17.25 -8.31
C THR A 96 -10.18 -18.47 -9.20
N GLY A 97 -8.91 -18.88 -9.36
CA GLY A 97 -8.57 -20.12 -10.05
C GLY A 97 -9.34 -21.25 -9.37
N LYS A 98 -10.38 -21.76 -10.05
CA LYS A 98 -11.40 -22.62 -9.44
C LYS A 98 -10.87 -23.94 -8.90
N HIS A 99 -9.63 -24.31 -9.22
CA HIS A 99 -9.03 -25.56 -8.77
C HIS A 99 -7.59 -25.39 -8.32
N VAL A 100 -7.35 -25.64 -7.04
CA VAL A 100 -6.01 -25.95 -6.52
C VAL A 100 -5.55 -27.23 -7.20
N TYR A 101 -4.42 -27.18 -7.91
CA TYR A 101 -3.83 -28.34 -8.54
C TYR A 101 -3.52 -29.40 -7.49
N GLN A 102 -4.29 -30.50 -7.49
CA GLN A 102 -3.99 -31.69 -6.72
C GLN A 102 -3.28 -32.68 -7.65
N PRO A 103 -1.96 -32.90 -7.49
CA PRO A 103 -1.27 -33.90 -8.30
C PRO A 103 -1.86 -35.28 -8.02
N VAL A 104 -2.08 -36.06 -9.09
CA VAL A 104 -2.52 -37.45 -8.98
C VAL A 104 -1.42 -38.24 -8.27
N LYS A 105 -1.68 -38.65 -7.02
CA LYS A 105 -0.79 -39.56 -6.29
C LYS A 105 -0.93 -40.94 -6.95
N LEU A 106 0.08 -41.33 -7.74
CA LEU A 106 0.16 -42.68 -8.27
C LEU A 106 0.29 -43.67 -7.11
N LYS A 107 -0.63 -44.64 -7.05
CA LYS A 107 -0.67 -45.74 -6.07
C LYS A 107 0.57 -46.64 -6.07
N PHE A 108 1.54 -46.37 -6.95
CA PHE A 108 2.82 -47.06 -7.03
C PHE A 108 3.71 -46.80 -5.79
N TYR A 109 3.54 -45.66 -5.10
CA TYR A 109 4.30 -45.37 -3.88
C TYR A 109 3.79 -46.15 -2.65
N GLN A 110 2.49 -46.46 -2.58
CA GLN A 110 1.92 -47.24 -1.46
C GLN A 110 2.46 -48.67 -1.38
N ARG A 111 2.95 -49.22 -2.50
CA ARG A 111 3.51 -50.57 -2.54
C ARG A 111 4.97 -50.59 -2.06
N ILE A 112 5.73 -49.51 -2.18
CA ILE A 112 7.15 -49.48 -1.83
C ILE A 112 7.35 -49.30 -0.31
N ASP A 113 6.46 -48.52 0.35
CA ASP A 113 6.47 -48.39 1.82
C ASP A 113 6.13 -49.72 2.55
N GLU A 114 5.41 -50.63 1.89
CA GLU A 114 5.07 -51.97 2.41
C GLU A 114 6.26 -52.96 2.33
N TYR A 115 7.28 -52.67 1.51
CA TYR A 115 8.53 -53.45 1.44
C TYR A 115 9.68 -52.81 2.24
N LEU A 116 9.49 -51.62 2.80
CA LEU A 116 10.48 -50.90 3.61
C LEU A 116 10.10 -50.86 5.12
N THR A 117 9.25 -51.79 5.56
CA THR A 117 9.01 -52.18 6.96
C THR A 117 9.23 -53.68 7.10
#